data_AF-A0A371MEG0-F1
#
_entry.id   AF-A0A371MEG0-F1
#
_cell.length_a   1.000
_cell.length_b   1.000
_cell.length_c   1.000
_cell.angle_alpha   90.00
_cell.angle_beta   90.00
_cell.angle_gamma   90.00
#
_symmetry.space_group_name_H-M   'P 1'
#
loop_
_entity.id
_entity.type
_entity.pdbx_description
1 polymer ?
#
loop_
_entity_poly.entity_id
_entity_poly.type
_entity_poly.pdbx_seq_one_letter_code
_entity_poly.pdbx_strand_id
1 'polypeptide(L)'
;MVGGTLRDVRAEIRSLARPDGDYAIVCGRTGSEPGAATGRRFPDRRVAAEAAELTRDYRAALRRYDPNIPYDDPQVYEVSKGPPRSAAAGSEDDYTRYSAFCHDTAGALFEALSELGHREAETAAMETYLTLAEVVDDHDDFCLTLVWSLMSELDVRLSPAEQRAVVEAAADLFCPTATPNPVDATLGHLETAGFVEGYSVRPIPDAGADVGAGGMSEADGRTDARTDGDDSSRTWELTFGDYALAERTGRIPTLPIAVSLLRRTPGRAVRFIDGEALSDGRWRLRVRMTPEGDSAGLVSVEAAENRWLNDPSASLGR
;
A
#
# COMPACT_ATOMS: atom_id res chain seq x y z
N MET A 1 2.26 -19.76 13.38
CA MET A 1 2.31 -18.31 13.09
C MET A 1 1.90 -18.11 11.66
N VAL A 2 1.03 -17.12 11.42
CA VAL A 2 0.40 -16.88 10.10
C VAL A 2 1.47 -16.58 9.06
N GLY A 3 2.41 -15.71 9.40
CA GLY A 3 3.48 -15.26 8.54
C GLY A 3 4.37 -16.38 8.04
N GLY A 4 4.71 -17.34 8.90
CA GLY A 4 5.52 -18.49 8.52
C GLY A 4 4.89 -19.33 7.41
N THR A 5 3.59 -19.65 7.55
CA THR A 5 2.86 -20.40 6.52
C THR A 5 2.76 -19.63 5.21
N LEU A 6 2.40 -18.33 5.26
CA LEU A 6 2.29 -17.49 4.07
C LEU A 6 3.62 -17.39 3.33
N ARG A 7 4.71 -17.20 4.08
CA ARG A 7 6.07 -17.08 3.57
C ARG A 7 6.53 -18.37 2.88
N ASP A 8 6.26 -19.52 3.48
CA ASP A 8 6.62 -20.82 2.90
C ASP A 8 5.89 -21.05 1.56
N VAL A 9 4.59 -20.76 1.51
CA VAL A 9 3.80 -20.86 0.26
C VAL A 9 4.33 -19.89 -0.80
N ARG A 10 4.61 -18.63 -0.45
CA ARG A 10 5.18 -17.65 -1.39
C ARG A 10 6.56 -18.07 -1.89
N ALA A 11 7.40 -18.64 -1.02
CA ALA A 11 8.72 -19.14 -1.40
C ALA A 11 8.60 -20.26 -2.45
N GLU A 12 7.61 -21.14 -2.31
CA GLU A 12 7.32 -22.19 -3.29
C GLU A 12 6.85 -21.58 -4.63
N ILE A 13 5.89 -20.65 -4.62
CA ILE A 13 5.47 -19.91 -5.83
C ILE A 13 6.67 -19.25 -6.53
N ARG A 14 7.57 -18.62 -5.76
CA ARG A 14 8.78 -17.98 -6.29
C ARG A 14 9.75 -18.98 -6.91
N SER A 15 9.87 -20.18 -6.35
CA SER A 15 10.75 -21.23 -6.87
C SER A 15 10.29 -21.77 -8.23
N LEU A 16 8.99 -21.69 -8.51
CA LEU A 16 8.39 -22.05 -9.80
C LEU A 16 8.55 -20.95 -10.86
N ALA A 17 8.83 -19.71 -10.44
CA ALA A 17 8.85 -18.57 -11.34
C ALA A 17 10.13 -18.49 -12.18
N ARG A 18 9.98 -17.98 -13.41
CA ARG A 18 11.05 -17.67 -14.35
C ARG A 18 10.84 -16.26 -14.92
N PRO A 19 11.81 -15.33 -14.85
CA PRO A 19 11.63 -13.94 -15.30
C PRO A 19 11.16 -13.77 -16.76
N ASP A 20 11.61 -14.64 -17.64
CA ASP A 20 11.25 -14.70 -19.07
C ASP A 20 10.18 -15.76 -19.38
N GLY A 21 9.40 -16.17 -18.37
CA GLY A 21 8.30 -17.12 -18.57
C GLY A 21 7.15 -16.57 -19.43
N ASP A 22 6.54 -17.47 -20.20
CA ASP A 22 5.44 -17.15 -21.13
C ASP A 22 4.06 -17.11 -20.47
N TYR A 23 3.95 -17.56 -19.22
CA TYR A 23 2.67 -17.68 -18.51
C TYR A 23 2.63 -16.82 -17.23
N ALA A 24 1.46 -16.32 -16.90
CA ALA A 24 1.19 -15.57 -15.68
C ALA A 24 -0.19 -15.94 -15.10
N ILE A 25 -0.49 -15.41 -13.91
CA ILE A 25 -1.72 -15.72 -13.16
C ILE A 25 -2.46 -14.41 -12.86
N VAL A 26 -3.77 -14.40 -13.08
CA VAL A 26 -4.67 -13.32 -12.65
C VAL A 26 -5.84 -13.90 -11.86
N CYS A 27 -6.47 -13.11 -11.00
CA CYS A 27 -7.76 -13.46 -10.44
C CYS A 27 -8.85 -13.26 -11.52
N GLY A 28 -9.59 -14.30 -11.88
CA GLY A 28 -10.65 -14.24 -12.89
C GLY A 28 -11.78 -13.26 -12.54
N ARG A 29 -11.98 -12.98 -11.24
CA ARG A 29 -12.95 -11.98 -10.76
C ARG A 29 -12.42 -10.57 -10.98
N THR A 30 -11.29 -10.21 -10.38
CA THR A 30 -10.82 -8.82 -10.38
C THR A 30 -10.02 -8.44 -11.63
N GLY A 31 -9.50 -9.41 -12.38
CA GLY A 31 -8.56 -9.19 -13.48
C GLY A 31 -7.15 -8.79 -13.01
N SER A 32 -6.93 -8.63 -11.71
CA SER A 32 -5.65 -8.26 -11.12
C SER A 32 -4.81 -9.50 -10.77
N GLU A 33 -3.50 -9.36 -10.81
CA GLU A 33 -2.59 -10.41 -10.33
C GLU A 33 -2.73 -10.59 -8.81
N PRO A 34 -2.92 -11.82 -8.30
CA PRO A 34 -2.98 -12.06 -6.86
C PRO A 34 -1.67 -11.66 -6.15
N GLY A 35 -1.76 -11.07 -4.95
CA GLY A 35 -0.59 -10.55 -4.22
C GLY A 35 0.56 -11.54 -4.03
N ALA A 36 0.27 -12.82 -3.85
CA ALA A 36 1.26 -13.89 -3.71
C ALA A 36 2.11 -14.12 -4.98
N ALA A 37 1.51 -13.89 -6.15
CA ALA A 37 2.06 -14.18 -7.47
C ALA A 37 2.31 -12.91 -8.32
N THR A 38 2.10 -11.71 -7.78
CA THR A 38 2.28 -10.45 -8.51
C THR A 38 3.67 -10.32 -9.14
N GLY A 39 3.69 -9.98 -10.41
CA GLY A 39 4.87 -9.83 -11.27
C GLY A 39 5.64 -11.13 -11.53
N ARG A 40 5.09 -12.29 -11.14
CA ARG A 40 5.71 -13.59 -11.41
C ARG A 40 5.28 -14.10 -12.78
N ARG A 41 6.24 -14.70 -13.46
CA ARG A 41 6.07 -15.38 -14.73
C ARG A 41 6.52 -16.83 -14.59
N PHE A 42 5.94 -17.70 -15.40
CA PHE A 42 6.14 -19.14 -15.31
C PHE A 42 6.49 -19.69 -16.70
N PRO A 43 7.38 -20.70 -16.78
CA PRO A 43 7.91 -21.19 -18.04
C PRO A 43 6.84 -21.85 -18.93
N ASP A 44 5.89 -22.55 -18.33
CA ASP A 44 4.85 -23.28 -19.05
C ASP A 44 3.52 -23.28 -18.28
N ARG A 45 2.45 -23.65 -18.98
CA ARG A 45 1.08 -23.67 -18.44
C ARG A 45 0.93 -24.58 -17.22
N ARG A 46 1.67 -25.70 -17.16
CA ARG A 46 1.57 -26.68 -16.07
C ARG A 46 2.19 -26.09 -14.80
N VAL A 47 3.37 -25.49 -14.89
CA VAL A 47 4.03 -24.81 -13.77
C VAL A 47 3.19 -23.61 -13.31
N ALA A 48 2.61 -22.85 -14.23
CA ALA A 48 1.71 -21.76 -13.88
C ALA A 48 0.44 -22.26 -13.15
N ALA A 49 -0.11 -23.42 -13.53
CA ALA A 49 -1.26 -24.02 -12.85
C ALA A 49 -0.92 -24.48 -11.44
N GLU A 50 0.28 -25.04 -11.23
CA GLU A 50 0.80 -25.39 -9.90
C GLU A 50 0.92 -24.14 -9.01
N ALA A 51 1.50 -23.06 -9.52
CA ALA A 51 1.55 -21.79 -8.81
C ALA A 51 0.17 -21.16 -8.56
N ALA A 52 -0.81 -21.40 -9.44
CA ALA A 52 -2.19 -20.97 -9.24
C ALA A 52 -2.87 -21.69 -8.07
N GLU A 53 -2.63 -22.99 -7.89
CA GLU A 53 -3.11 -23.72 -6.71
C GLU A 53 -2.43 -23.23 -5.43
N LEU A 54 -1.11 -23.04 -5.43
CA LEU A 54 -0.40 -22.45 -4.29
C LEU A 54 -0.92 -21.04 -3.93
N THR A 55 -1.32 -20.26 -4.95
CA THR A 55 -1.96 -18.96 -4.73
C THR A 55 -3.32 -19.11 -4.04
N ARG A 56 -4.10 -20.14 -4.39
CA ARG A 56 -5.34 -20.47 -3.66
C ARG A 56 -5.08 -20.87 -2.22
N ASP A 57 -4.01 -21.64 -1.98
CA ASP A 57 -3.59 -22.06 -0.63
C ASP A 57 -3.14 -20.87 0.22
N TYR A 58 -2.38 -19.94 -0.37
CA TYR A 58 -2.01 -18.68 0.26
C TYR A 58 -3.26 -17.91 0.71
N ARG A 59 -4.23 -17.74 -0.20
CA ARG A 59 -5.48 -17.06 0.13
C ARG A 59 -6.28 -17.83 1.18
N ALA A 60 -6.34 -19.16 1.10
CA ALA A 60 -7.01 -20.01 2.08
C ALA A 60 -6.40 -19.90 3.48
N ALA A 61 -5.08 -19.71 3.59
CA ALA A 61 -4.43 -19.47 4.86
C ALA A 61 -4.93 -18.16 5.52
N LEU A 62 -5.14 -17.09 4.73
CA LEU A 62 -5.72 -15.82 5.20
C LEU A 62 -7.19 -15.96 5.59
N ARG A 63 -7.99 -16.74 4.83
CA ARG A 63 -9.43 -16.95 5.14
C ARG A 63 -9.70 -17.64 6.48
N ARG A 64 -8.68 -18.26 7.08
CA ARG A 64 -8.82 -18.81 8.44
C ARG A 64 -9.07 -17.73 9.49
N TYR A 65 -8.71 -16.48 9.19
CA TYR A 65 -8.82 -15.35 10.11
C TYR A 65 -9.97 -14.44 9.73
N ASP A 66 -10.16 -14.22 8.43
CA ASP A 66 -11.31 -13.50 7.91
C ASP A 66 -12.15 -14.43 7.02
N PRO A 67 -13.28 -14.98 7.53
CA PRO A 67 -14.13 -15.92 6.78
C PRO A 67 -14.85 -15.25 5.60
N ASN A 68 -14.86 -13.92 5.55
CA ASN A 68 -15.57 -13.09 4.58
C ASN A 68 -14.73 -12.77 3.34
N ILE A 69 -13.46 -13.19 3.32
CA ILE A 69 -12.59 -13.06 2.15
C ILE A 69 -13.21 -13.78 0.94
N PRO A 70 -13.38 -13.08 -0.20
CA PRO A 70 -13.79 -13.72 -1.44
C PRO A 70 -12.82 -14.83 -1.86
N TYR A 71 -13.36 -15.92 -2.40
CA TYR A 71 -12.54 -16.94 -3.03
C TYR A 71 -11.91 -16.37 -4.30
N ASP A 72 -10.58 -16.29 -4.31
CA ASP A 72 -9.85 -16.06 -5.54
C ASP A 72 -10.12 -17.21 -6.51
N ASP A 73 -10.28 -16.86 -7.79
CA ASP A 73 -10.21 -17.80 -8.90
C ASP A 73 -8.93 -17.52 -9.72
N PRO A 74 -7.75 -17.98 -9.27
CA PRO A 74 -6.51 -17.83 -10.03
C PRO A 74 -6.62 -18.54 -11.39
N GLN A 75 -6.50 -17.76 -12.46
CA GLN A 75 -6.55 -18.21 -13.84
C GLN A 75 -5.18 -18.02 -14.49
N VAL A 76 -4.70 -19.09 -15.11
CA VAL A 76 -3.47 -19.08 -15.90
C VAL A 76 -3.74 -18.54 -17.30
N TYR A 77 -2.89 -17.63 -17.76
CA TYR A 77 -2.92 -17.11 -19.12
C TYR A 77 -1.53 -17.02 -19.72
N GLU A 78 -1.48 -17.01 -21.05
CA GLU A 78 -0.25 -16.81 -21.80
C GLU A 78 -0.05 -15.30 -22.01
N VAL A 79 1.11 -14.78 -21.62
CA VAL A 79 1.39 -13.33 -21.61
C VAL A 79 1.23 -12.73 -23.01
N SER A 80 1.61 -13.47 -24.07
CA SER A 80 1.48 -13.06 -25.47
C SER A 80 0.02 -12.81 -25.90
N LYS A 81 -0.94 -13.44 -25.23
CA LYS A 81 -2.38 -13.34 -25.52
C LYS A 81 -3.09 -12.30 -24.65
N GLY A 82 -2.40 -11.77 -23.64
CA GLY A 82 -2.98 -10.88 -22.64
C GLY A 82 -3.87 -11.62 -21.63
N PRO A 83 -4.20 -10.97 -20.50
CA PRO A 83 -5.05 -11.56 -19.48
C PRO A 83 -6.47 -11.82 -20.00
N PRO A 84 -7.16 -12.85 -19.49
CA PRO A 84 -8.58 -13.04 -19.77
C PRO A 84 -9.37 -11.81 -19.34
N ARG A 85 -10.50 -11.55 -20.01
CA ARG A 85 -11.42 -10.51 -19.57
C ARG A 85 -11.94 -10.89 -18.18
N SER A 86 -11.81 -9.97 -17.23
CA SER A 86 -12.49 -10.08 -15.94
C SER A 86 -13.99 -10.25 -16.18
N ALA A 87 -14.62 -11.09 -15.35
CA ALA A 87 -16.05 -11.38 -15.42
C ALA A 87 -16.93 -10.21 -14.89
N ALA A 88 -16.34 -9.10 -14.46
CA ALA A 88 -16.94 -8.24 -13.44
C ALA A 88 -17.31 -6.83 -13.92
N ALA A 89 -18.54 -6.42 -13.58
CA ALA A 89 -19.09 -5.08 -13.69
C ALA A 89 -20.19 -4.92 -12.61
N GLY A 90 -19.83 -4.66 -11.35
CA GLY A 90 -20.78 -4.37 -10.27
C GLY A 90 -20.15 -4.01 -8.90
N SER A 91 -20.99 -3.70 -7.90
CA SER A 91 -20.56 -3.27 -6.54
C SER A 91 -19.91 -4.38 -5.70
N GLU A 92 -20.22 -5.66 -5.93
CA GLU A 92 -19.48 -6.79 -5.33
C GLU A 92 -17.98 -6.78 -5.72
N ASP A 93 -17.62 -6.11 -6.82
CA ASP A 93 -16.24 -5.98 -7.27
C ASP A 93 -15.47 -4.92 -6.49
N ASP A 94 -16.14 -3.87 -6.00
CA ASP A 94 -15.53 -2.85 -5.14
C ASP A 94 -15.06 -3.48 -3.83
N TYR A 95 -15.95 -4.22 -3.15
CA TYR A 95 -15.59 -4.98 -1.96
C TYR A 95 -14.46 -5.98 -2.24
N THR A 96 -14.52 -6.71 -3.36
CA THR A 96 -13.48 -7.68 -3.70
C THR A 96 -12.11 -7.01 -3.86
N ARG A 97 -12.05 -5.83 -4.50
CA ARG A 97 -10.80 -5.05 -4.64
C ARG A 97 -10.31 -4.52 -3.30
N TYR A 98 -11.21 -3.98 -2.48
CA TYR A 98 -10.92 -3.47 -1.14
C TYR A 98 -10.35 -4.56 -0.22
N SER A 99 -11.07 -5.67 -0.10
CA SER A 99 -10.67 -6.85 0.67
C SER A 99 -9.36 -7.46 0.15
N ALA A 100 -9.16 -7.52 -1.17
CA ALA A 100 -7.89 -7.96 -1.74
C ALA A 100 -6.73 -7.06 -1.31
N PHE A 101 -6.88 -5.74 -1.39
CA PHE A 101 -5.84 -4.79 -0.98
C PHE A 101 -5.47 -4.91 0.51
N CYS A 102 -6.47 -4.98 1.41
CA CYS A 102 -6.25 -5.15 2.85
C CYS A 102 -5.45 -6.43 3.14
N HIS A 103 -5.87 -7.54 2.56
CA HIS A 103 -5.27 -8.84 2.83
C HIS A 103 -3.93 -9.06 2.15
N ASP A 104 -3.69 -8.47 0.98
CA ASP A 104 -2.36 -8.45 0.37
C ASP A 104 -1.38 -7.67 1.25
N THR A 105 -1.82 -6.52 1.78
CA THR A 105 -1.02 -5.71 2.73
C THR A 105 -0.77 -6.48 4.03
N ALA A 106 -1.81 -7.04 4.65
CA ALA A 106 -1.70 -7.81 5.88
C ALA A 106 -0.83 -9.06 5.72
N GLY A 107 -1.02 -9.82 4.64
CA GLY A 107 -0.22 -10.99 4.32
C GLY A 107 1.27 -10.67 4.17
N ALA A 108 1.59 -9.59 3.44
CA ALA A 108 2.96 -9.13 3.30
C ALA A 108 3.60 -8.71 4.65
N LEU A 109 2.85 -8.05 5.52
CA LEU A 109 3.32 -7.66 6.85
C LEU A 109 3.55 -8.87 7.75
N PHE A 110 2.65 -9.85 7.75
CA PHE A 110 2.84 -11.09 8.51
C PHE A 110 4.07 -11.86 8.05
N GLU A 111 4.27 -11.99 6.73
CA GLU A 111 5.48 -12.59 6.18
C GLU A 111 6.74 -11.84 6.63
N ALA A 112 6.74 -10.51 6.56
CA ALA A 112 7.88 -9.68 6.99
C ALA A 112 8.17 -9.81 8.49
N LEU A 113 7.15 -9.78 9.34
CA LEU A 113 7.29 -10.01 10.79
C LEU A 113 7.89 -11.39 11.09
N SER A 114 7.43 -12.42 10.38
CA SER A 114 7.94 -13.78 10.55
C SER A 114 9.39 -13.91 10.09
N GLU A 115 9.75 -13.31 8.95
CA GLU A 115 11.11 -13.35 8.40
C GLU A 115 12.11 -12.60 9.29
N LEU A 116 11.71 -11.44 9.82
CA LEU A 116 12.54 -10.62 10.72
C LEU A 116 12.52 -11.09 12.18
N GLY A 117 11.73 -12.12 12.51
CA GLY A 117 11.71 -12.74 13.84
C GLY A 117 10.86 -12.00 14.88
N HIS A 118 10.00 -11.07 14.48
CA HIS A 118 9.13 -10.28 15.37
C HIS A 118 7.87 -11.05 15.81
N ARG A 119 8.06 -12.24 16.41
CA ARG A 119 6.96 -13.14 16.81
C ARG A 119 6.00 -12.54 17.83
N GLU A 120 6.51 -11.72 18.75
CA GLU A 120 5.68 -11.08 19.78
C GLU A 120 4.71 -10.07 19.15
N ALA A 121 5.18 -9.25 18.20
CA ALA A 121 4.33 -8.32 17.46
C ALA A 121 3.31 -9.06 16.58
N GLU A 122 3.73 -10.12 15.89
CA GLU A 122 2.80 -10.96 15.11
C GLU A 122 1.69 -11.57 15.98
N THR A 123 2.05 -12.11 17.15
CA THR A 123 1.10 -12.73 18.07
C THR A 123 0.12 -11.70 18.62
N ALA A 124 0.63 -10.56 19.08
CA ALA A 124 -0.20 -9.50 19.65
C ALA A 124 -1.14 -8.89 18.61
N ALA A 125 -0.71 -8.76 17.34
CA ALA A 125 -1.57 -8.28 16.26
C ALA A 125 -2.74 -9.25 16.03
N MET A 126 -2.50 -10.55 16.06
CA MET A 126 -3.55 -11.56 15.94
C MET A 126 -4.49 -11.59 17.16
N GLU A 127 -3.97 -11.47 18.38
CA GLU A 127 -4.79 -11.39 19.60
C GLU A 127 -5.69 -10.15 19.60
N THR A 128 -5.13 -9.00 19.21
CA THR A 128 -5.87 -7.74 19.06
C THR A 128 -6.95 -7.86 18.00
N TYR A 129 -6.61 -8.42 16.84
CA TYR A 129 -7.55 -8.67 15.76
C TYR A 129 -8.70 -9.57 16.22
N LEU A 130 -8.40 -10.72 16.83
CA LEU A 130 -9.44 -11.67 17.27
C LEU A 130 -10.37 -11.03 18.30
N THR A 131 -9.84 -10.22 19.22
CA THR A 131 -10.64 -9.49 20.21
C THR A 131 -11.59 -8.49 19.55
N LEU A 132 -11.11 -7.75 18.54
CA LEU A 132 -11.92 -6.76 17.85
C LEU A 132 -12.92 -7.39 16.88
N ALA A 133 -12.54 -8.47 16.21
CA ALA A 133 -13.39 -9.19 15.28
C ALA A 133 -14.63 -9.80 15.95
N GLU A 134 -14.64 -10.02 17.27
CA GLU A 134 -15.82 -10.47 18.02
C GLU A 134 -16.96 -9.43 18.07
N VAL A 135 -16.66 -8.15 17.85
CA VAL A 135 -17.63 -7.04 17.96
C VAL A 135 -17.86 -6.32 16.63
N VAL A 136 -17.26 -6.80 15.55
CA VAL A 136 -17.41 -6.24 14.20
C VAL A 136 -18.61 -6.87 13.51
N ASP A 137 -19.59 -6.05 13.16
CA ASP A 137 -20.81 -6.49 12.45
C ASP A 137 -20.75 -6.25 10.93
N ASP A 138 -19.92 -5.31 10.46
CA ASP A 138 -19.74 -5.00 9.04
C ASP A 138 -18.72 -5.95 8.39
N HIS A 139 -18.98 -6.31 7.13
CA HIS A 139 -18.15 -7.17 6.31
C HIS A 139 -16.78 -6.53 6.01
N ASP A 140 -16.78 -5.23 5.72
CA ASP A 140 -15.58 -4.47 5.33
C ASP A 140 -14.63 -4.27 6.51
N ASP A 141 -15.19 -4.27 7.71
CA ASP A 141 -14.49 -4.00 8.94
C ASP A 141 -13.57 -5.16 9.34
N PHE A 142 -13.79 -6.41 8.91
CA PHE A 142 -12.88 -7.51 9.27
C PHE A 142 -11.48 -7.31 8.68
N CYS A 143 -11.39 -7.04 7.38
CA CYS A 143 -10.10 -6.85 6.72
C CYS A 143 -9.42 -5.54 7.15
N LEU A 144 -10.20 -4.49 7.39
CA LEU A 144 -9.72 -3.24 7.96
C LEU A 144 -9.21 -3.41 9.39
N THR A 145 -9.95 -4.12 10.24
CA THR A 145 -9.57 -4.42 11.64
C THR A 145 -8.28 -5.21 11.69
N LEU A 146 -8.05 -6.11 10.73
CA LEU A 146 -6.78 -6.85 10.64
C LEU A 146 -5.60 -5.92 10.34
N VAL A 147 -5.73 -5.06 9.33
CA VAL A 147 -4.69 -4.07 8.99
C VAL A 147 -4.47 -3.11 10.15
N TRP A 148 -5.54 -2.60 10.76
CA TRP A 148 -5.46 -1.72 11.93
C TRP A 148 -4.75 -2.38 13.11
N SER A 149 -5.03 -3.66 13.38
CA SER A 149 -4.40 -4.41 14.48
C SER A 149 -2.90 -4.58 14.26
N LEU A 150 -2.48 -4.88 13.03
CA LEU A 150 -1.07 -4.86 12.65
C LEU A 150 -0.45 -3.48 12.88
N MET A 151 -1.09 -2.42 12.40
CA MET A 151 -0.59 -1.06 12.57
C MET A 151 -0.43 -0.67 14.04
N SER A 152 -1.44 -0.91 14.86
CA SER A 152 -1.44 -0.61 16.29
C SER A 152 -0.29 -1.32 17.00
N GLU A 153 -0.13 -2.63 16.76
CA GLU A 153 0.90 -3.41 17.44
C GLU A 153 2.32 -3.11 16.92
N LEU A 154 2.47 -2.75 15.64
CA LEU A 154 3.73 -2.23 15.12
C LEU A 154 4.11 -0.90 15.79
N ASP A 155 3.15 0.01 15.97
CA ASP A 155 3.37 1.32 16.60
C ASP A 155 3.76 1.18 18.09
N VAL A 156 3.13 0.24 18.80
CA VAL A 156 3.34 0.00 20.23
C VAL A 156 4.63 -0.77 20.51
N ARG A 157 4.98 -1.76 19.69
CA ARG A 157 6.01 -2.75 20.05
C ARG A 157 7.34 -2.60 19.34
N LEU A 158 7.34 -2.02 18.14
CA LEU A 158 8.54 -1.92 17.34
C LEU A 158 9.12 -0.52 17.42
N SER A 159 10.44 -0.42 17.55
CA SER A 159 11.14 0.84 17.38
C SER A 159 10.99 1.36 15.93
N PRO A 160 11.20 2.65 15.68
CA PRO A 160 11.09 3.21 14.32
C PRO A 160 11.99 2.50 13.29
N ALA A 161 13.16 2.00 13.69
CA ALA A 161 14.06 1.26 12.81
C ALA A 161 13.53 -0.15 12.48
N GLU A 162 12.91 -0.82 13.45
CA GLU A 162 12.26 -2.12 13.24
C GLU A 162 10.99 -1.99 12.39
N GLN A 163 10.16 -0.96 12.67
CA GLN A 163 9.02 -0.61 11.81
C GLN A 163 9.48 -0.41 10.37
N ARG A 164 10.55 0.38 10.16
CA ARG A 164 11.12 0.58 8.83
C ARG A 164 11.50 -0.73 8.16
N ALA A 165 12.26 -1.59 8.84
CA ALA A 165 12.68 -2.89 8.30
C ALA A 165 11.49 -3.78 7.91
N VAL A 166 10.44 -3.83 8.75
CA VAL A 166 9.22 -4.61 8.45
C VAL A 166 8.48 -4.06 7.23
N VAL A 167 8.28 -2.74 7.15
CA VAL A 167 7.52 -2.13 6.05
C VAL A 167 8.27 -2.23 4.72
N GLU A 168 9.59 -2.01 4.73
CA GLU A 168 10.43 -2.18 3.54
C GLU A 168 10.45 -3.65 3.08
N ALA A 169 10.61 -4.60 4.01
CA ALA A 169 10.53 -6.03 3.69
C ALA A 169 9.16 -6.44 3.13
N ALA A 170 8.06 -5.90 3.68
CA ALA A 170 6.72 -6.14 3.16
C ALA A 170 6.53 -5.56 1.75
N ALA A 171 7.04 -4.36 1.48
CA ALA A 171 6.99 -3.75 0.16
C ALA A 171 7.80 -4.57 -0.88
N ASP A 172 8.95 -5.10 -0.50
CA ASP A 172 9.81 -5.96 -1.34
C ASP A 172 9.17 -7.33 -1.68
N LEU A 173 8.10 -7.72 -0.98
CA LEU A 173 7.38 -8.94 -1.35
C LEU A 173 6.64 -8.81 -2.68
N PHE A 174 6.23 -7.59 -3.01
CA PHE A 174 5.60 -7.24 -4.28
C PHE A 174 6.65 -7.02 -5.38
N CYS A 175 6.27 -7.25 -6.62
CA CYS A 175 7.16 -6.94 -7.74
C CYS A 175 7.32 -5.41 -7.88
N PRO A 176 8.56 -4.89 -7.95
CA PRO A 176 8.79 -3.46 -8.12
C PRO A 176 8.11 -2.92 -9.37
N THR A 177 7.32 -1.86 -9.20
CA THR A 177 6.58 -1.21 -10.29
C THR A 177 7.01 0.25 -10.40
N ALA A 178 8.25 0.46 -10.85
CA ALA A 178 8.80 1.81 -11.02
C ALA A 178 7.93 2.63 -11.99
N THR A 179 7.63 3.87 -11.61
CA THR A 179 6.80 4.78 -12.38
C THR A 179 7.33 6.21 -12.24
N PRO A 180 7.21 7.08 -13.26
CA PRO A 180 7.62 8.47 -13.16
C PRO A 180 6.89 9.27 -12.08
N ASN A 181 5.65 8.87 -11.73
CA ASN A 181 4.80 9.57 -10.77
C ASN A 181 4.34 8.60 -9.65
N PRO A 182 5.25 8.14 -8.77
CA PRO A 182 4.95 7.07 -7.81
C PRO A 182 3.93 7.48 -6.75
N VAL A 183 3.88 8.76 -6.38
CA VAL A 183 2.92 9.30 -5.42
C VAL A 183 1.50 9.27 -5.99
N ASP A 184 1.32 9.80 -7.21
CA ASP A 184 0.04 9.79 -7.92
C ASP A 184 -0.44 8.36 -8.20
N ALA A 185 0.45 7.49 -8.69
CA ALA A 185 0.14 6.08 -8.92
C ALA A 185 -0.18 5.30 -7.63
N THR A 186 0.29 5.77 -6.47
CA THR A 186 -0.08 5.20 -5.17
C THR A 186 -1.51 5.59 -4.82
N LEU A 187 -1.86 6.87 -4.86
CA LEU A 187 -3.22 7.29 -4.50
C LEU A 187 -4.26 6.79 -5.49
N GLY A 188 -3.96 6.77 -6.80
CA GLY A 188 -4.85 6.17 -7.80
C GLY A 188 -5.08 4.68 -7.57
N HIS A 189 -4.09 3.95 -7.05
CA HIS A 189 -4.27 2.55 -6.66
C HIS A 189 -5.17 2.39 -5.43
N LEU A 190 -4.98 3.22 -4.40
CA LEU A 190 -5.84 3.21 -3.22
C LEU A 190 -7.28 3.60 -3.57
N GLU A 191 -7.49 4.59 -4.45
CA GLU A 191 -8.83 4.98 -4.92
C GLU A 191 -9.49 3.84 -5.73
N THR A 192 -8.74 3.19 -6.62
CA THR A 192 -9.24 2.03 -7.38
C THR A 192 -9.61 0.86 -6.46
N ALA A 193 -8.92 0.72 -5.33
CA ALA A 193 -9.22 -0.27 -4.30
C ALA A 193 -10.38 0.15 -3.37
N GLY A 194 -10.89 1.38 -3.47
CA GLY A 194 -11.93 1.91 -2.57
C GLY A 194 -11.40 2.31 -1.18
N PHE A 195 -10.09 2.50 -1.02
CA PHE A 195 -9.46 2.79 0.27
C PHE A 195 -9.41 4.29 0.61
N VAL A 196 -9.58 5.15 -0.40
CA VAL A 196 -9.67 6.61 -0.33
C VAL A 196 -10.62 7.11 -1.43
N GLU A 197 -11.14 8.33 -1.29
CA GLU A 197 -11.97 8.99 -2.31
C GLU A 197 -11.43 10.37 -2.72
N GLY A 198 -11.43 10.66 -4.02
CA GLY A 198 -11.29 12.01 -4.56
C GLY A 198 -9.95 12.66 -4.24
N TYR A 199 -8.86 11.98 -4.57
CA TYR A 199 -7.53 12.44 -4.18
C TYR A 199 -6.96 13.58 -5.04
N SER A 200 -5.99 14.32 -4.49
CA SER A 200 -5.11 15.18 -5.27
C SER A 200 -3.68 15.18 -4.74
N VAL A 201 -2.72 15.36 -5.65
CA VAL A 201 -1.29 15.37 -5.35
C VAL A 201 -0.68 16.68 -5.86
N ARG A 202 0.00 17.40 -4.97
CA ARG A 202 0.66 18.66 -5.29
C ARG A 202 2.13 18.63 -4.86
N PRO A 203 3.11 18.83 -5.77
CA PRO A 203 4.49 19.00 -5.35
C PRO A 203 4.63 20.31 -4.55
N ILE A 204 5.35 20.26 -3.43
CA ILE A 204 5.74 21.42 -2.66
C ILE A 204 7.14 21.81 -3.13
N PRO A 205 7.35 23.03 -3.65
CA PRO A 205 8.68 23.50 -4.01
C PRO A 205 9.60 23.42 -2.78
N ASP A 206 10.80 22.87 -2.93
CA ASP A 206 11.78 22.92 -1.85
C ASP A 206 12.08 24.38 -1.53
N ALA A 207 11.87 24.78 -0.28
CA ALA A 207 12.26 26.09 0.19
C ALA A 207 13.80 26.15 0.25
N GLY A 208 14.43 26.56 -0.85
CA GLY A 208 15.87 26.86 -0.90
C GLY A 208 16.70 25.97 -1.83
N ALA A 209 16.41 25.98 -3.13
CA ALA A 209 17.51 26.09 -4.08
C ALA A 209 17.80 27.58 -4.19
N ASP A 210 18.90 28.03 -3.58
CA ASP A 210 19.37 29.41 -3.68
C ASP A 210 19.39 29.82 -5.15
N VAL A 211 18.50 30.74 -5.52
CA VAL A 211 18.64 31.56 -6.72
C VAL A 211 19.78 32.51 -6.42
N GLY A 212 21.01 32.02 -6.59
CA GLY A 212 22.19 32.85 -6.70
C GLY A 212 22.00 33.81 -7.87
N ALA A 213 21.82 35.09 -7.55
CA ALA A 213 21.57 36.15 -8.50
C ALA A 213 22.67 36.26 -9.57
N GLY A 214 22.25 36.39 -10.84
CA GLY A 214 23.02 37.13 -11.85
C GLY A 214 23.29 36.38 -13.15
N GLY A 215 22.39 36.50 -14.12
CA GLY A 215 22.66 36.16 -15.53
C GLY A 215 21.41 36.19 -16.38
N MET A 216 21.04 37.36 -16.91
CA MET A 216 20.06 37.47 -17.99
C MET A 216 20.53 36.63 -19.18
N SER A 217 19.75 35.62 -19.55
CA SER A 217 19.67 35.14 -20.94
C SER A 217 18.27 34.63 -21.18
N GLU A 218 17.48 35.41 -21.92
CA GLU A 218 16.26 34.94 -22.57
C GLU A 218 16.62 33.80 -23.52
N ALA A 219 16.10 32.61 -23.25
CA ALA A 219 16.01 31.55 -24.24
C ALA A 219 14.79 30.68 -23.92
N ASP A 220 13.85 30.76 -24.85
CA ASP A 220 12.65 29.95 -25.00
C ASP A 220 12.95 28.46 -24.79
N GLY A 221 12.27 27.83 -23.84
CA GLY A 221 12.53 26.45 -23.47
C GLY A 221 11.48 25.95 -22.50
N ARG A 222 10.38 25.43 -23.04
CA ARG A 222 9.40 24.62 -22.33
C ARG A 222 10.14 23.37 -21.82
N THR A 223 10.69 23.44 -20.62
CA THR A 223 11.42 22.31 -20.02
C THR A 223 10.39 21.30 -19.57
N ASP A 224 10.13 20.33 -20.44
CA ASP A 224 9.32 19.16 -20.13
C ASP A 224 9.91 18.46 -18.91
N ALA A 225 9.17 18.49 -17.80
CA ALA A 225 9.52 17.84 -16.53
C ALA A 225 9.34 16.31 -16.61
N ARG A 226 9.91 15.69 -17.63
CA ARG A 226 9.79 14.24 -17.87
C ARG A 226 11.15 13.70 -18.31
N THR A 227 11.56 12.65 -17.58
CA THR A 227 12.65 11.70 -17.86
C THR A 227 14.08 12.23 -17.80
N ASP A 228 14.70 12.17 -16.61
CA ASP A 228 15.70 11.15 -16.25
C ASP A 228 16.18 11.37 -14.80
N GLY A 229 16.25 10.29 -14.01
CA GLY A 229 16.96 10.22 -12.73
C GLY A 229 16.87 11.45 -11.82
N ASP A 230 15.69 11.73 -11.26
CA ASP A 230 15.56 12.83 -10.30
C ASP A 230 16.24 12.48 -8.97
N ASP A 231 17.54 12.77 -8.89
CA ASP A 231 18.41 12.64 -7.72
C ASP A 231 18.16 13.75 -6.69
N SER A 232 17.08 14.51 -6.85
CA SER A 232 16.68 15.54 -5.89
C SER A 232 15.70 14.98 -4.86
N SER A 233 15.84 15.45 -3.62
CA SER A 233 14.77 15.35 -2.64
C SER A 233 13.56 16.10 -3.17
N ARG A 234 12.37 15.55 -2.98
CA ARG A 234 11.12 16.25 -3.33
C ARG A 234 10.08 16.00 -2.25
N THR A 235 9.21 16.99 -2.05
CA THR A 235 8.12 16.91 -1.08
C THR A 235 6.78 17.07 -1.80
N TRP A 236 5.77 16.29 -1.41
CA TRP A 236 4.41 16.36 -1.92
C TRP A 236 3.42 16.57 -0.79
N GLU A 237 2.39 17.33 -1.10
CA GLU A 237 1.14 17.40 -0.35
C GLU A 237 0.12 16.49 -1.04
N LEU A 238 -0.50 15.65 -0.23
CA LEU A 238 -1.53 14.70 -0.59
C LEU A 238 -2.82 15.16 0.05
N THR A 239 -3.93 15.10 -0.67
CA THR A 239 -5.27 15.25 -0.07
C THR A 239 -6.17 14.14 -0.57
N PHE A 240 -7.03 13.62 0.29
CA PHE A 240 -7.99 12.56 -0.03
C PHE A 240 -9.12 12.53 1.01
N GLY A 241 -10.31 12.09 0.61
CA GLY A 241 -11.48 11.88 1.47
C GLY A 241 -11.65 10.41 1.84
N ASP A 242 -12.58 10.16 2.78
CA ASP A 242 -13.11 8.84 3.12
C ASP A 242 -12.01 7.78 3.31
N TYR A 243 -10.94 8.18 4.00
CA TYR A 243 -9.82 7.30 4.24
C TYR A 243 -10.24 6.21 5.22
N ALA A 244 -10.29 4.97 4.75
CA ALA A 244 -10.93 3.88 5.47
C ALA A 244 -10.40 3.69 6.91
N LEU A 245 -9.11 3.95 7.17
CA LEU A 245 -8.49 3.78 8.49
C LEU A 245 -8.58 5.02 9.41
N ALA A 246 -9.18 6.12 8.95
CA ALA A 246 -9.13 7.42 9.61
C ALA A 246 -9.84 7.50 10.98
N GLU A 247 -10.77 6.60 11.29
CA GLU A 247 -11.78 6.87 12.31
C GLU A 247 -11.37 6.68 13.78
N ARG A 248 -10.11 6.34 14.14
CA ARG A 248 -9.88 5.82 15.52
C ARG A 248 -8.70 6.29 16.37
N THR A 249 -7.80 7.20 15.96
CA THR A 249 -6.52 7.28 16.72
C THR A 249 -5.90 8.66 16.99
N GLY A 250 -6.48 9.78 16.57
CA GLY A 250 -5.78 11.08 16.67
C GLY A 250 -4.45 11.12 15.89
N ARG A 251 -4.23 10.09 15.06
CA ARG A 251 -3.08 9.84 14.20
C ARG A 251 -3.63 9.46 12.84
N ILE A 252 -2.85 9.67 11.79
CA ILE A 252 -3.17 9.21 10.45
C ILE A 252 -2.37 7.94 10.18
N PRO A 253 -3.06 6.79 10.00
CA PRO A 253 -2.50 5.58 9.44
C PRO A 253 -1.78 5.87 8.12
N THR A 254 -0.51 5.49 8.00
CA THR A 254 0.26 5.63 6.75
C THR A 254 0.70 4.29 6.19
N LEU A 255 0.59 3.19 6.95
CA LEU A 255 1.09 1.87 6.57
C LEU A 255 0.65 1.38 5.19
N PRO A 256 -0.64 1.38 4.81
CA PRO A 256 -1.03 0.91 3.48
C PRO A 256 -0.51 1.81 2.35
N ILE A 257 -0.41 3.12 2.62
CA ILE A 257 0.16 4.09 1.68
C ILE A 257 1.66 3.85 1.54
N ALA A 258 2.37 3.61 2.65
CA ALA A 258 3.81 3.35 2.71
C ALA A 258 4.19 2.09 1.93
N VAL A 259 3.51 0.97 2.16
CA VAL A 259 3.75 -0.29 1.42
C VAL A 259 3.51 -0.08 -0.07
N SER A 260 2.40 0.56 -0.46
CA SER A 260 2.08 0.80 -1.87
C SER A 260 3.02 1.80 -2.55
N LEU A 261 3.59 2.76 -1.80
CA LEU A 261 4.56 3.73 -2.32
C LEU A 261 5.96 3.12 -2.45
N LEU A 262 6.46 2.43 -1.41
CA LEU A 262 7.80 1.85 -1.39
C LEU A 262 8.00 0.81 -2.51
N ARG A 263 6.99 -0.02 -2.82
CA ARG A 263 7.06 -0.95 -3.97
C ARG A 263 7.21 -0.25 -5.33
N ARG A 264 6.92 1.05 -5.41
CA ARG A 264 7.05 1.88 -6.64
C ARG A 264 8.33 2.72 -6.65
N THR A 265 9.04 2.77 -5.52
CA THR A 265 10.24 3.61 -5.34
C THR A 265 11.40 2.81 -4.78
N PRO A 266 11.79 1.69 -5.42
CA PRO A 266 12.89 0.86 -4.94
C PRO A 266 14.17 1.69 -4.80
N GLY A 267 14.83 1.56 -3.66
CA GLY A 267 16.08 2.27 -3.35
C GLY A 267 15.94 3.74 -2.96
N ARG A 268 14.71 4.30 -2.84
CA ARG A 268 14.50 5.65 -2.31
C ARG A 268 14.00 5.60 -0.86
N ALA A 269 14.41 6.59 -0.07
CA ALA A 269 13.87 6.77 1.27
C ALA A 269 12.55 7.55 1.22
N VAL A 270 11.54 7.08 1.97
CA VAL A 270 10.20 7.69 2.03
C VAL A 270 9.91 8.16 3.46
N ARG A 271 9.57 9.44 3.63
CA ARG A 271 9.26 10.02 4.93
C ARG A 271 7.90 10.70 4.91
N PHE A 272 6.95 10.16 5.68
CA PHE A 272 5.72 10.89 6.02
C PHE A 272 6.05 11.90 7.12
N ILE A 273 5.77 13.17 6.86
CA ILE A 273 6.22 14.28 7.71
C ILE A 273 5.19 14.57 8.79
N ASP A 274 3.95 14.80 8.38
CA ASP A 274 2.80 15.08 9.23
C ASP A 274 1.50 14.83 8.46
N GLY A 275 0.39 14.93 9.19
CA GLY A 275 -0.91 15.03 8.59
C GLY A 275 -1.88 15.91 9.36
N GLU A 276 -2.96 16.27 8.68
CA GLU A 276 -3.97 17.20 9.16
C GLU A 276 -5.35 16.68 8.78
N ALA A 277 -6.26 16.65 9.76
CA ALA A 277 -7.67 16.43 9.51
C ALA A 277 -8.28 17.72 8.93
N LEU A 278 -8.88 17.64 7.75
CA LEU A 278 -9.60 18.73 7.10
C LEU A 278 -11.11 18.61 7.37
N SER A 279 -11.91 19.54 6.84
CA SER A 279 -13.38 19.41 6.89
C SER A 279 -13.86 18.22 6.06
N ASP A 280 -15.09 17.77 6.35
CA ASP A 280 -15.85 16.83 5.50
C ASP A 280 -15.15 15.47 5.31
N GLY A 281 -14.52 14.95 6.36
CA GLY A 281 -13.86 13.63 6.32
C GLY A 281 -12.59 13.57 5.48
N ARG A 282 -12.04 14.73 5.07
CA ARG A 282 -10.83 14.79 4.25
C ARG A 282 -9.56 14.89 5.09
N TRP A 283 -8.48 14.43 4.51
CA TRP A 283 -7.17 14.37 5.14
C TRP A 283 -6.13 15.02 4.25
N ARG A 284 -5.14 15.66 4.87
CA ARG A 284 -3.92 16.12 4.23
C ARG A 284 -2.73 15.37 4.81
N LEU A 285 -1.84 14.90 3.94
CA LEU A 285 -0.57 14.28 4.32
C LEU A 285 0.58 14.94 3.56
N ARG A 286 1.73 15.09 4.21
CA ARG A 286 2.96 15.47 3.51
C ARG A 286 3.94 14.33 3.48
N VAL A 287 4.44 14.02 2.29
CA VAL A 287 5.44 12.97 2.06
C VAL A 287 6.66 13.57 1.39
N ARG A 288 7.85 13.18 1.84
CA ARG A 288 9.12 13.48 1.20
C ARG A 288 9.78 12.21 0.72
N MET A 289 10.36 12.27 -0.46
CA MET A 289 11.23 11.21 -0.97
C MET A 289 12.62 11.77 -1.22
N THR A 290 13.63 11.02 -0.81
CA THR A 290 15.04 11.34 -1.04
C THR A 290 15.76 10.16 -1.69
N PRO A 291 16.84 10.39 -2.46
CA PRO A 291 17.62 9.30 -3.05
C PRO A 291 18.23 8.38 -1.99
N GLU A 292 18.71 8.97 -0.88
CA GLU A 292 19.34 8.26 0.22
C GLU A 292 18.75 8.71 1.57
N GLY A 293 19.01 7.91 2.62
CA GLY A 293 18.60 8.17 3.99
C GLY A 293 17.59 7.14 4.52
N ASP A 294 17.08 7.41 5.71
CA ASP A 294 16.11 6.52 6.36
C ASP A 294 14.67 6.95 6.07
N SER A 295 13.86 5.97 5.70
CA SER A 295 12.41 6.06 5.65
C SER A 295 11.83 6.27 7.07
N ALA A 296 10.73 7.01 7.21
CA ALA A 296 10.14 7.36 8.50
C ALA A 296 8.64 7.64 8.41
N GLY A 297 7.93 7.52 9.55
CA GLY A 297 6.48 7.72 9.60
C GLY A 297 5.72 6.69 8.77
N LEU A 298 6.26 5.47 8.65
CA LEU A 298 5.73 4.44 7.75
C LEU A 298 4.52 3.69 8.33
N VAL A 299 4.31 3.74 9.65
CA VAL A 299 3.15 3.11 10.29
C VAL A 299 2.05 4.14 10.48
N SER A 300 2.35 5.24 11.16
CA SER A 300 1.43 6.35 11.34
C SER A 300 2.17 7.67 11.53
N VAL A 301 1.46 8.79 11.39
CA VAL A 301 1.92 10.14 11.78
C VAL A 301 0.88 10.81 12.66
N GLU A 302 1.32 11.76 13.49
CA GLU A 302 0.41 12.59 14.29
C GLU A 302 -0.55 13.38 13.38
N ALA A 303 -1.82 13.43 13.76
CA ALA A 303 -2.83 14.20 13.06
C ALA A 303 -3.05 15.51 13.81
N ALA A 304 -2.71 16.64 13.19
CA ALA A 304 -3.15 17.93 13.70
C ALA A 304 -4.65 18.10 13.37
N GLU A 305 -5.45 18.44 14.38
CA GLU A 305 -6.77 19.02 14.11
C GLU A 305 -6.57 20.40 13.48
N ASN A 306 -7.28 20.67 12.38
CA ASN A 306 -7.26 22.00 11.80
C ASN A 306 -7.97 22.98 12.75
N ARG A 307 -7.18 23.64 13.61
CA ARG A 307 -7.65 24.55 14.67
C ARG A 307 -8.47 25.73 14.16
N TRP A 308 -8.43 26.03 12.86
CA TRP A 308 -9.25 27.08 12.24
C TRP A 308 -10.74 26.74 12.15
N LEU A 309 -11.13 25.49 12.39
CA LEU A 309 -12.53 25.05 12.43
C LEU A 309 -13.21 25.27 13.79
N ASN A 310 -12.44 25.49 14.86
CA ASN A 310 -12.97 25.78 16.20
C ASN A 310 -12.97 27.27 16.54
N ASP A 311 -12.74 28.15 15.55
CA ASP A 311 -12.86 29.58 15.74
C ASP A 311 -14.26 30.07 15.33
N PRO A 312 -15.21 30.24 16.28
CA PRO A 312 -16.54 30.76 15.98
C PRO A 312 -16.51 32.19 15.37
N SER A 313 -15.35 32.86 15.36
CA SER A 313 -15.18 34.16 14.72
C SER A 313 -15.00 34.11 13.20
N ALA A 314 -14.69 32.95 12.60
CA ALA A 314 -14.51 32.81 11.16
C ALA A 314 -15.84 32.85 10.36
N SER A 315 -16.97 32.58 11.01
CA SER A 315 -18.33 32.67 10.44
C SER A 315 -18.96 34.07 10.47
N LEU A 316 -18.25 35.08 10.98
CA LEU A 316 -18.71 36.48 10.99
C LEU A 316 -17.76 37.37 10.19
N GLY A 317 -17.67 37.12 8.88
CA GLY A 317 -16.89 38.02 8.03
C GLY A 317 -16.68 37.60 6.59
N ARG A 318 -17.76 37.43 5.82
CA ARG A 318 -17.93 37.93 4.44
C ARG A 318 -19.28 37.56 3.87
#